data_AF-A0A086ZVP3-F1
#
_entry.id   AF-A0A086ZVP3-F1
#
_cell.length_a   1.000
_cell.length_b   1.000
_cell.length_c   1.000
_cell.angle_alpha   90.00
_cell.angle_beta   90.00
_cell.angle_gamma   90.00
#
_symmetry.space_group_name_H-M   'P 1'
#
loop_
_entity.id
_entity.type
_entity.pdbx_description
1 polymer ?
#
loop_
_entity_poly.entity_id
_entity_poly.type
_entity_poly.pdbx_seq_one_letter_code
_entity_poly.pdbx_strand_id
1 'polypeptide(L)'
;MFAQPNQTNANTPQTVTLPTLAQVMAGGTPSFFQREDPIGTSVTGTVESIEAQQQRDMDTQEPKWFDNGQPMMQVVIHVATNLRDNTIPGDDGVRAVYVKGKNLGTLRQASRIVGRDFPHVGDGFTATYTANGEAKKRGWNPPKLYSYEIVPNQTQVAQAMNATPQQTATPATHPAQRPVVQQPTFQQPQASPTGVYPQNGYVQPNIQPQLNVQQIQALAAAGNTAEQIAGMLNIPVAQIAQVLQQYVPVESGDDPEF
;
A
#
# COMPACT_ATOMS: atom_id res chain seq x y z
N MET A 1 -23.39 17.85 33.42
CA MET A 1 -23.28 16.86 32.33
C MET A 1 -22.71 17.60 31.13
N PHE A 2 -21.42 17.45 30.85
CA PHE A 2 -20.77 18.09 29.70
C PHE A 2 -20.28 17.02 28.73
N ALA A 3 -20.68 17.18 27.47
CA ALA A 3 -20.42 16.25 26.38
C ALA A 3 -18.94 16.28 25.96
N GLN A 4 -18.37 15.10 25.73
CA GLN A 4 -17.03 14.94 25.16
C GLN A 4 -17.08 15.20 23.64
N PRO A 5 -16.12 15.95 23.06
CA PRO A 5 -15.94 16.00 21.62
C PRO A 5 -15.32 14.69 21.11
N ASN A 6 -15.94 14.19 20.05
CA ASN A 6 -15.57 13.01 19.28
C ASN A 6 -14.15 13.15 18.72
N GLN A 7 -13.21 12.30 19.16
CA GLN A 7 -11.86 12.26 18.59
C GLN A 7 -11.92 11.62 17.20
N THR A 8 -11.50 12.38 16.19
CA THR A 8 -11.29 11.89 14.83
C THR A 8 -10.07 10.98 14.79
N ASN A 9 -10.29 9.70 14.43
CA ASN A 9 -9.23 8.72 14.19
C ASN A 9 -8.25 9.24 13.13
N ALA A 10 -6.96 9.26 13.48
CA ALA A 10 -5.87 9.63 12.60
C ALA A 10 -5.73 8.60 11.46
N ASN A 11 -5.82 9.11 10.24
CA ASN A 11 -5.66 8.41 8.98
C ASN A 11 -4.19 7.95 8.84
N THR A 12 -3.92 6.65 8.86
CA THR A 12 -2.66 6.14 8.29
C THR A 12 -2.63 6.51 6.81
N PRO A 13 -1.49 6.94 6.25
CA PRO A 13 -1.40 7.22 4.82
C PRO A 13 -1.52 5.90 4.06
N GLN A 14 -2.75 5.50 3.74
CA GLN A 14 -3.04 4.56 2.67
C GLN A 14 -2.43 5.18 1.42
N THR A 15 -1.34 4.61 0.90
CA THR A 15 -0.84 4.98 -0.42
C THR A 15 -1.89 4.56 -1.42
N VAL A 16 -2.81 5.47 -1.73
CA VAL A 16 -3.75 5.30 -2.83
C VAL A 16 -2.90 5.38 -4.10
N THR A 17 -2.57 4.23 -4.68
CA THR A 17 -1.94 4.18 -5.99
C THR A 17 -2.94 4.71 -7.00
N LEU A 18 -2.70 5.94 -7.47
CA LEU A 18 -3.52 6.55 -8.52
C LEU A 18 -3.28 5.80 -9.84
N PRO A 19 -4.31 5.65 -10.69
CA PRO A 19 -4.12 5.06 -12.01
C PRO A 19 -3.09 5.88 -12.81
N THR A 20 -2.24 5.19 -13.55
CA THR A 20 -1.25 5.81 -14.44
C THR A 20 -1.95 6.55 -15.58
N LEU A 21 -1.27 7.53 -16.20
CA LEU A 21 -1.82 8.22 -17.38
C LEU A 21 -2.18 7.24 -18.50
N ALA A 22 -1.37 6.20 -18.72
CA ALA A 22 -1.65 5.19 -19.73
C ALA A 22 -2.94 4.42 -19.41
N GLN A 23 -3.14 4.00 -18.15
CA GLN A 23 -4.40 3.39 -17.72
C GLN A 23 -5.58 4.34 -17.91
N VAL A 24 -5.46 5.61 -17.52
CA VAL A 24 -6.53 6.59 -17.72
C VAL A 24 -6.89 6.73 -19.21
N MET A 25 -5.88 6.84 -20.08
CA MET A 25 -6.09 6.93 -21.52
C MET A 25 -6.65 5.64 -22.14
N ALA A 26 -6.39 4.49 -21.52
CA ALA A 26 -6.92 3.18 -21.92
C ALA A 26 -8.31 2.85 -21.34
N GLY A 27 -8.90 3.75 -20.54
CA GLY A 27 -10.24 3.56 -19.94
C GLY A 27 -10.24 3.04 -18.50
N GLY A 28 -9.10 3.09 -17.81
CA GLY A 28 -8.92 2.69 -16.41
C GLY A 28 -8.35 1.28 -16.25
N THR A 29 -8.37 0.77 -15.02
CA THR A 29 -7.91 -0.60 -14.74
C THR A 29 -8.90 -1.62 -15.33
N PRO A 30 -8.42 -2.62 -16.09
CA PRO A 30 -9.27 -3.66 -16.65
C PRO A 30 -10.03 -4.43 -15.56
N SER A 31 -11.34 -4.66 -15.78
CA SER A 31 -12.11 -5.62 -14.98
C SER A 31 -11.53 -7.02 -15.17
N PHE A 32 -11.38 -7.79 -14.09
CA PHE A 32 -11.00 -9.19 -14.23
C PHE A 32 -12.12 -10.01 -14.88
N PHE A 33 -13.32 -9.95 -14.29
CA PHE A 33 -14.44 -10.74 -14.77
C PHE A 33 -15.12 -10.08 -15.97
N GLN A 34 -15.23 -10.84 -17.05
CA GLN A 34 -15.94 -10.50 -18.28
C GLN A 34 -17.34 -11.12 -18.29
N ARG A 35 -18.17 -10.72 -19.25
CA ARG A 35 -19.55 -11.22 -19.34
C ARG A 35 -19.59 -12.73 -19.60
N GLU A 36 -18.71 -13.23 -20.43
CA GLU A 36 -18.71 -14.61 -20.95
C GLU A 36 -17.89 -15.60 -20.10
N ASP A 37 -17.24 -15.15 -19.02
CA ASP A 37 -16.43 -16.06 -18.19
C ASP A 37 -17.27 -17.22 -17.63
N PRO A 38 -16.75 -18.47 -17.67
CA PRO A 38 -17.42 -19.64 -17.12
C PRO A 38 -17.36 -19.67 -15.59
N ILE A 39 -18.31 -20.39 -14.97
CA ILE A 39 -18.26 -20.70 -13.54
C ILE A 39 -16.94 -21.43 -13.23
N GLY A 40 -16.29 -21.06 -12.13
CA GLY A 40 -14.98 -21.54 -11.71
C GLY A 40 -13.84 -20.59 -12.05
N THR A 41 -14.04 -19.59 -12.94
CA THR A 41 -13.04 -18.56 -13.21
C THR A 41 -12.68 -17.82 -11.92
N SER A 42 -11.38 -17.67 -11.67
CA SER A 42 -10.85 -17.04 -10.46
C SER A 42 -9.71 -16.08 -10.77
N VAL A 43 -9.61 -15.03 -9.95
CA VAL A 43 -8.44 -14.15 -9.87
C VAL A 43 -7.85 -14.26 -8.48
N THR A 44 -6.53 -14.39 -8.41
CA THR A 44 -5.76 -14.36 -7.19
C THR A 44 -4.64 -13.33 -7.33
N GLY A 45 -4.40 -12.58 -6.27
CA GLY A 45 -3.32 -11.62 -6.22
C GLY A 45 -3.26 -10.88 -4.89
N THR A 46 -2.58 -9.74 -4.88
CA THR A 46 -2.45 -8.88 -3.70
C THR A 46 -3.32 -7.64 -3.86
N VAL A 47 -4.05 -7.25 -2.82
CA VAL A 47 -4.84 -6.02 -2.84
C VAL A 47 -3.91 -4.81 -2.91
N GLU A 48 -4.04 -3.98 -3.93
CA GLU A 48 -3.30 -2.71 -4.03
C GLU A 48 -4.11 -1.53 -3.51
N SER A 49 -5.40 -1.49 -3.82
CA SER A 49 -6.29 -0.42 -3.38
C SER A 49 -7.74 -0.90 -3.30
N ILE A 50 -8.52 -0.22 -2.47
CA ILE A 50 -9.95 -0.45 -2.29
C ILE A 50 -10.64 0.89 -2.24
N GLU A 51 -11.72 1.03 -3.00
CA GLU A 51 -12.52 2.25 -3.04
C GLU A 51 -14.01 1.95 -3.12
N ALA A 52 -14.81 2.90 -2.64
CA ALA A 52 -16.25 2.90 -2.84
C ALA A 52 -16.59 3.84 -3.99
N GLN A 53 -17.22 3.30 -5.03
CA GLN A 53 -17.64 4.06 -6.21
C GLN A 53 -19.14 3.97 -6.42
N GLN A 54 -19.72 5.02 -7.01
CA GLN A 54 -21.09 4.92 -7.52
C GLN A 54 -21.10 4.00 -8.76
N GLN A 55 -22.07 3.09 -8.80
CA GLN A 55 -22.33 2.25 -9.96
C GLN A 55 -22.72 3.13 -11.16
N ARG A 56 -22.27 2.73 -12.34
CA ARG A 56 -22.69 3.31 -13.61
C ARG A 56 -23.46 2.29 -14.44
N ASP A 57 -24.34 2.78 -15.28
CA ASP A 57 -24.94 1.94 -16.30
C ASP A 57 -23.87 1.48 -17.31
N MET A 58 -23.91 0.22 -17.72
CA MET A 58 -22.89 -0.32 -18.62
C MET A 58 -23.02 0.22 -20.03
N ASP A 59 -24.24 0.55 -20.45
CA ASP A 59 -24.51 1.01 -21.82
C ASP A 59 -24.43 2.54 -21.90
N THR A 60 -25.05 3.26 -20.96
CA THR A 60 -25.10 4.73 -20.99
C THR A 60 -23.98 5.43 -20.21
N GLN A 61 -23.24 4.69 -19.36
CA GLN A 61 -22.24 5.24 -18.42
C GLN A 61 -22.79 6.24 -17.38
N GLU A 62 -24.10 6.42 -17.32
CA GLU A 62 -24.75 7.33 -16.37
C GLU A 62 -24.69 6.77 -14.94
N PRO A 63 -24.57 7.62 -13.90
CA PRO A 63 -24.60 7.19 -12.52
C PRO A 63 -25.94 6.54 -12.15
N LYS A 64 -25.91 5.41 -11.44
CA LYS A 64 -27.11 4.69 -11.00
C LYS A 64 -27.57 5.17 -9.63
N TRP A 65 -28.89 5.26 -9.50
CA TRP A 65 -29.58 5.69 -8.29
C TRP A 65 -30.64 4.64 -7.92
N PHE A 66 -30.92 4.52 -6.62
CA PHE A 66 -32.10 3.83 -6.13
C PHE A 66 -33.35 4.70 -6.35
N ASP A 67 -34.54 4.10 -6.31
CA ASP A 67 -35.82 4.81 -6.48
C ASP A 67 -36.04 5.91 -5.43
N ASN A 68 -35.36 5.81 -4.28
CA ASN A 68 -35.37 6.82 -3.22
C ASN A 68 -34.36 7.97 -3.43
N GLY A 69 -33.68 8.02 -4.58
CA GLY A 69 -32.71 9.05 -4.92
C GLY A 69 -31.32 8.88 -4.28
N GLN A 70 -31.03 7.78 -3.60
CA GLN A 70 -29.69 7.50 -3.07
C GLN A 70 -28.78 6.88 -4.15
N PRO A 71 -27.46 7.17 -4.16
CA PRO A 71 -26.56 6.58 -5.13
C PRO A 71 -26.39 5.08 -4.88
N MET A 72 -26.43 4.29 -5.94
CA MET A 72 -26.10 2.87 -5.85
C MET A 72 -24.59 2.70 -5.75
N MET A 73 -24.06 2.35 -4.58
CA MET A 73 -22.63 2.15 -4.38
C MET A 73 -22.15 0.74 -4.76
N GLN A 74 -20.88 0.62 -5.10
CA GLN A 74 -20.12 -0.62 -5.26
C GLN A 74 -18.73 -0.47 -4.65
N VAL A 75 -18.13 -1.58 -4.26
CA VAL A 75 -16.72 -1.62 -3.86
C VAL A 75 -15.89 -2.04 -5.07
N VAL A 76 -14.79 -1.34 -5.33
CA VAL A 76 -13.80 -1.71 -6.35
C VAL A 76 -12.52 -2.09 -5.64
N ILE A 77 -12.07 -3.33 -5.87
CA ILE A 77 -10.83 -3.86 -5.31
C ILE A 77 -9.85 -3.98 -6.47
N HIS A 78 -8.74 -3.26 -6.41
CA HIS A 78 -7.64 -3.40 -7.35
C HIS A 78 -6.69 -4.47 -6.83
N VAL A 79 -6.49 -5.50 -7.63
CA VAL A 79 -5.69 -6.68 -7.29
C VAL A 79 -4.49 -6.74 -8.21
N ALA A 80 -3.28 -6.66 -7.67
CA ALA A 80 -2.05 -6.95 -8.38
C ALA A 80 -2.01 -8.44 -8.73
N THR A 81 -1.98 -8.75 -10.02
CA THR A 81 -1.92 -10.14 -10.52
C THR A 81 -0.70 -10.34 -11.40
N ASN A 82 -0.43 -11.59 -11.76
CA ASN A 82 0.58 -11.94 -12.75
C ASN A 82 0.05 -11.88 -14.20
N LEU A 83 -1.18 -11.38 -14.42
CA LEU A 83 -1.89 -11.45 -15.71
C LEU A 83 -1.61 -10.24 -16.60
N ARG A 84 -0.35 -9.85 -16.77
CA ARG A 84 0.01 -8.69 -17.58
C ARG A 84 -0.11 -8.99 -19.08
N ASP A 85 -0.84 -8.15 -19.81
CA ASP A 85 -0.95 -8.20 -21.26
C ASP A 85 -0.16 -7.06 -21.92
N ASN A 86 0.99 -7.39 -22.51
CA ASN A 86 1.87 -6.41 -23.16
C ASN A 86 1.25 -5.78 -24.43
N THR A 87 0.14 -6.32 -24.93
CA THR A 87 -0.57 -5.74 -26.08
C THR A 87 -1.49 -4.59 -25.68
N ILE A 88 -1.80 -4.46 -24.39
CA ILE A 88 -2.61 -3.38 -23.83
C ILE A 88 -1.65 -2.30 -23.27
N PRO A 89 -1.57 -1.12 -23.89
CA PRO A 89 -0.72 -0.04 -23.40
C PRO A 89 -1.11 0.36 -21.97
N GLY A 90 -0.14 0.32 -21.06
CA GLY A 90 -0.37 0.66 -19.65
C GLY A 90 -0.93 -0.47 -18.80
N ASP A 91 -1.06 -1.69 -19.32
CA ASP A 91 -1.36 -2.85 -18.46
C ASP A 91 -0.16 -3.19 -17.58
N ASP A 92 -0.37 -3.01 -16.28
CA ASP A 92 0.57 -3.25 -15.19
C ASP A 92 0.31 -4.59 -14.49
N GLY A 93 -0.65 -5.38 -14.98
CA GLY A 93 -1.06 -6.63 -14.34
C GLY A 93 -2.07 -6.44 -13.21
N VAL A 94 -2.54 -5.21 -12.97
CA VAL A 94 -3.58 -4.94 -11.98
C VAL A 94 -4.95 -5.20 -12.60
N ARG A 95 -5.84 -5.82 -11.82
CA ARG A 95 -7.21 -6.10 -12.24
C ARG A 95 -8.21 -5.58 -11.22
N ALA A 96 -9.29 -4.97 -11.70
CA ALA A 96 -10.38 -4.51 -10.87
C ALA A 96 -11.41 -5.62 -10.63
N VAL A 97 -11.79 -5.82 -9.37
CA VAL A 97 -12.91 -6.68 -8.94
C VAL A 97 -14.01 -5.79 -8.38
N TYR A 98 -15.14 -5.75 -9.09
CA TYR A 98 -16.31 -4.94 -8.75
C TYR A 98 -17.30 -5.74 -7.89
N VAL A 99 -17.46 -5.34 -6.63
CA VAL A 99 -18.33 -6.01 -5.65
C VAL A 99 -19.56 -5.17 -5.38
N LYS A 100 -20.73 -5.71 -5.73
CA LYS A 100 -22.04 -5.05 -5.58
C LYS A 100 -23.16 -6.02 -5.21
N GLY A 101 -24.27 -5.50 -4.71
CA GLY A 101 -25.48 -6.29 -4.41
C GLY A 101 -25.21 -7.45 -3.45
N LYS A 102 -25.67 -8.66 -3.80
CA LYS A 102 -25.52 -9.87 -2.97
C LYS A 102 -24.04 -10.17 -2.65
N ASN A 103 -23.11 -9.86 -3.55
CA ASN A 103 -21.70 -10.13 -3.38
C ASN A 103 -21.04 -9.31 -2.25
N LEU A 104 -21.61 -8.16 -1.86
CA LEU A 104 -21.13 -7.41 -0.69
C LEU A 104 -21.32 -8.21 0.61
N GLY A 105 -22.38 -9.03 0.69
CA GLY A 105 -22.60 -9.94 1.80
C GLY A 105 -21.50 -10.99 1.89
N THR A 106 -21.16 -11.61 0.76
CA THR A 106 -20.10 -12.62 0.69
C THR A 106 -18.73 -12.05 1.00
N LEU A 107 -18.42 -10.84 0.52
CA LEU A 107 -17.15 -10.18 0.83
C LEU A 107 -17.01 -9.88 2.33
N ARG A 108 -18.08 -9.37 2.96
CA ARG A 108 -18.11 -9.16 4.42
C ARG A 108 -17.95 -10.47 5.19
N GLN A 109 -18.57 -11.55 4.71
CA GLN A 109 -18.42 -12.86 5.34
C GLN A 109 -16.97 -13.35 5.27
N ALA A 110 -16.33 -13.26 4.10
CA ALA A 110 -14.91 -13.61 3.93
C ALA A 110 -14.00 -12.77 4.84
N SER A 111 -14.30 -11.47 4.96
CA SER A 111 -13.54 -10.56 5.83
C SER A 111 -13.66 -10.94 7.30
N ARG A 112 -14.87 -11.31 7.75
CA ARG A 112 -15.12 -11.74 9.14
C ARG A 112 -14.43 -13.06 9.49
N ILE A 113 -14.29 -13.98 8.52
CA ILE A 113 -13.55 -15.25 8.72
C ILE A 113 -12.11 -14.97 9.14
N VAL A 114 -11.51 -13.89 8.63
CA VAL A 114 -10.15 -13.46 8.99
C VAL A 114 -10.12 -12.37 10.05
N GLY A 115 -11.23 -12.16 10.77
CA GLY A 115 -11.33 -11.21 11.89
C GLY A 115 -11.31 -9.74 11.49
N ARG A 116 -11.76 -9.40 10.28
CA ARG A 116 -11.77 -8.02 9.74
C ARG A 116 -13.14 -7.60 9.21
N ASP A 117 -13.35 -6.30 9.05
CA ASP A 117 -14.58 -5.76 8.47
C ASP A 117 -14.58 -5.80 6.93
N PHE A 118 -13.41 -5.62 6.32
CA PHE A 118 -13.16 -5.65 4.87
C PHE A 118 -11.71 -6.07 4.58
N PRO A 119 -11.36 -6.48 3.33
CA PRO A 119 -9.97 -6.72 2.94
C PRO A 119 -9.14 -5.45 3.10
N HIS A 120 -7.83 -5.54 3.28
CA HIS A 120 -6.94 -4.39 3.36
C HIS A 120 -5.87 -4.45 2.26
N VAL A 121 -5.30 -3.29 1.93
CA VAL A 121 -4.13 -3.21 1.05
C VAL A 121 -3.04 -4.14 1.55
N GLY A 122 -2.40 -4.89 0.65
CA GLY A 122 -1.37 -5.88 0.95
C GLY A 122 -1.89 -7.26 1.30
N ASP A 123 -3.20 -7.46 1.51
CA ASP A 123 -3.76 -8.79 1.73
C ASP A 123 -3.67 -9.63 0.46
N GLY A 124 -3.46 -10.94 0.62
CA GLY A 124 -3.77 -11.90 -0.43
C GLY A 124 -5.28 -11.96 -0.63
N PHE A 125 -5.73 -11.94 -1.89
CA PHE A 125 -7.15 -11.91 -2.23
C PHE A 125 -7.42 -12.83 -3.41
N THR A 126 -8.43 -13.69 -3.25
CA THR A 126 -8.97 -14.52 -4.31
C THR A 126 -10.46 -14.25 -4.47
N ALA A 127 -10.91 -14.00 -5.70
CA ALA A 127 -12.32 -13.99 -6.06
C ALA A 127 -12.60 -15.09 -7.09
N THR A 128 -13.65 -15.87 -6.87
CA THR A 128 -14.04 -16.98 -7.76
C THR A 128 -15.50 -16.83 -8.15
N TYR A 129 -15.81 -16.91 -9.44
CA TYR A 129 -17.19 -16.93 -9.94
C TYR A 129 -17.79 -18.31 -9.68
N THR A 130 -18.78 -18.39 -8.78
CA THR A 130 -19.29 -19.67 -8.26
C THR A 130 -20.64 -20.08 -8.81
N ALA A 131 -21.52 -19.12 -9.11
CA ALA A 131 -22.86 -19.41 -9.58
C ALA A 131 -23.52 -18.19 -10.23
N ASN A 132 -24.56 -18.44 -11.03
CA ASN A 132 -25.51 -17.41 -11.41
C ASN A 132 -26.57 -17.20 -10.34
N GLY A 133 -26.91 -15.95 -10.07
CA GLY A 133 -28.09 -15.60 -9.28
C GLY A 133 -29.36 -15.63 -10.12
N GLU A 134 -30.46 -15.17 -9.53
CA GLU A 134 -31.75 -15.07 -10.21
C GLU A 134 -31.79 -13.84 -11.13
N ALA A 135 -32.20 -14.04 -12.38
CA ALA A 135 -32.49 -12.95 -13.29
C ALA A 135 -33.75 -12.21 -12.82
N LYS A 136 -33.63 -10.89 -12.61
CA LYS A 136 -34.73 -10.07 -12.09
C LYS A 136 -35.89 -9.90 -13.07
N LYS A 137 -35.65 -10.10 -14.38
CA LYS A 137 -36.64 -10.02 -15.46
C LYS A 137 -36.32 -11.06 -16.52
N ARG A 138 -37.35 -11.55 -17.21
CA ARG A 138 -37.19 -12.46 -18.35
C ARG A 138 -36.35 -11.77 -19.44
N GLY A 139 -35.31 -12.45 -19.92
CA GLY A 139 -34.38 -11.92 -20.93
C GLY A 139 -33.21 -11.11 -20.36
N TRP A 140 -33.14 -10.89 -19.04
CA TRP A 140 -31.97 -10.27 -18.41
C TRP A 140 -30.94 -11.33 -18.05
N ASN A 141 -29.65 -10.99 -18.22
CA ASN A 141 -28.57 -11.86 -17.77
C ASN A 141 -28.62 -11.99 -16.24
N PRO A 142 -28.56 -13.22 -15.70
CA PRO A 142 -28.49 -13.41 -14.26
C PRO A 142 -27.21 -12.77 -13.71
N PRO A 143 -27.24 -12.19 -12.51
CA PRO A 143 -26.05 -11.61 -11.91
C PRO A 143 -25.06 -12.72 -11.51
N LYS A 144 -23.76 -12.50 -11.80
CA LYS A 144 -22.70 -13.40 -11.32
C LYS A 144 -22.55 -13.30 -9.80
N LEU A 145 -22.47 -14.46 -9.14
CA LEU A 145 -22.20 -14.61 -7.71
C LEU A 145 -20.77 -15.10 -7.50
N TYR A 146 -20.10 -14.54 -6.51
CA TYR A 146 -18.69 -14.85 -6.24
C TYR A 146 -18.50 -15.36 -4.81
N SER A 147 -17.49 -16.21 -4.62
CA SER A 147 -16.85 -16.45 -3.32
C SER A 147 -15.57 -15.64 -3.22
N TYR A 148 -15.18 -15.32 -1.99
CA TYR A 148 -13.94 -14.60 -1.70
C TYR A 148 -13.12 -15.32 -0.65
N GLU A 149 -11.81 -15.32 -0.83
CA GLU A 149 -10.83 -15.75 0.16
C GLU A 149 -9.85 -14.59 0.39
N ILE A 150 -9.50 -14.37 1.65
CA ILE A 150 -8.61 -13.29 2.07
C ILE A 150 -7.51 -13.92 2.91
N VAL A 151 -6.26 -13.57 2.63
CA VAL A 151 -5.09 -13.95 3.41
C VAL A 151 -4.49 -12.67 3.98
N PRO A 152 -4.70 -12.36 5.27
CA PRO A 152 -4.22 -11.12 5.87
C PRO A 152 -2.71 -10.95 5.71
N ASN A 153 -2.28 -9.74 5.36
CA ASN A 153 -0.88 -9.38 5.44
C ASN A 153 -0.44 -9.32 6.92
N GLN A 154 0.41 -10.27 7.33
CA GLN A 154 0.80 -10.43 8.73
C GLN A 154 1.53 -9.21 9.30
N THR A 155 2.21 -8.42 8.47
CA THR A 155 2.94 -7.21 8.90
C THR A 155 1.99 -6.14 9.46
N GLN A 156 0.79 -6.01 8.89
CA GLN A 156 -0.22 -5.07 9.40
C GLN A 156 -0.99 -5.62 10.61
N VAL A 157 -1.19 -6.94 10.68
CA VAL A 157 -1.80 -7.59 11.85
C VAL A 157 -0.91 -7.39 13.09
N ALA A 158 0.41 -7.55 12.93
CA ALA A 158 1.38 -7.33 14.01
C ALA A 158 1.40 -5.86 14.46
N GLN A 159 1.36 -4.90 13.53
CA GLN A 159 1.33 -3.47 13.86
C GLN A 159 0.06 -3.05 14.61
N ALA A 160 -1.10 -3.61 14.24
CA ALA A 160 -2.37 -3.35 14.94
C ALA A 160 -2.39 -3.94 16.36
N MET A 161 -1.76 -5.11 16.57
CA MET A 161 -1.67 -5.75 17.88
C MET A 161 -0.59 -5.12 18.79
N ASN A 162 0.43 -4.46 18.22
CA ASN A 162 1.54 -3.85 18.96
C ASN A 162 1.34 -2.34 19.22
N ALA A 163 0.17 -1.78 18.93
CA ALA A 163 -0.19 -0.41 19.27
C ALA A 163 -0.55 -0.31 20.77
N THR A 164 0.46 -0.24 21.64
CA THR A 164 0.29 0.18 23.04
C THR A 164 -0.12 1.66 23.08
N PRO A 165 -1.14 2.07 23.87
CA PRO A 165 -1.50 3.48 24.01
C PRO A 165 -0.37 4.22 24.75
N GLN A 166 0.47 4.91 23.99
CA GLN A 166 1.53 5.73 24.55
C GLN A 166 0.90 7.01 25.13
N GLN A 167 0.88 7.12 26.46
CA GLN A 167 0.46 8.31 27.19
C GLN A 167 1.34 9.50 26.81
N THR A 168 0.77 10.48 26.12
CA THR A 168 1.43 11.76 25.81
C THR A 168 1.42 12.65 27.05
N ALA A 169 2.52 12.65 27.81
CA ALA A 169 2.82 13.73 28.74
C ALA A 169 3.53 14.86 27.96
N THR A 170 2.92 16.03 27.88
CA THR A 170 3.50 17.24 27.31
C THR A 170 4.16 18.09 28.40
N PRO A 171 5.46 18.41 28.30
CA PRO A 171 6.01 19.59 28.94
C PRO A 171 5.99 20.75 27.93
N ALA A 172 5.16 21.75 28.20
CA ALA A 172 5.18 23.02 27.48
C ALA A 172 6.35 23.87 28.00
N THR A 173 7.30 24.21 27.13
CA THR A 173 8.17 25.37 27.32
C THR A 173 8.29 26.13 26.00
N HIS A 174 7.75 27.35 25.97
CA HIS A 174 8.02 28.32 24.92
C HIS A 174 9.38 28.99 25.19
N PRO A 175 10.23 29.18 24.17
CA PRO A 175 11.15 30.30 24.16
C PRO A 175 10.68 31.37 23.17
N ALA A 176 10.60 32.60 23.68
CA ALA A 176 10.36 33.83 22.94
C ALA A 176 11.48 34.10 21.94
N GLN A 177 11.10 34.48 20.72
CA GLN A 177 12.01 34.90 19.66
C GLN A 177 12.56 36.32 19.94
N ARG A 178 13.88 36.50 19.79
CA ARG A 178 14.52 37.80 19.50
C ARG A 178 15.33 37.67 18.21
N PRO A 179 15.31 38.67 17.31
CA PRO A 179 16.10 38.62 16.08
C PRO A 179 17.55 39.03 16.37
N VAL A 180 18.51 38.24 15.88
CA VAL A 180 19.92 38.65 15.77
C VAL A 180 20.37 38.55 14.32
N VAL A 181 21.10 39.59 13.95
CA VAL A 181 21.66 39.94 12.64
C VAL A 181 22.79 39.00 12.19
N GLN A 182 22.97 38.94 10.88
CA GLN A 182 23.88 38.09 10.10
C GLN A 182 25.37 38.38 10.36
N GLN A 183 26.22 37.35 10.26
CA GLN A 183 27.57 37.48 9.69
C GLN A 183 28.01 36.17 9.01
N PRO A 184 28.79 36.23 7.91
CA PRO A 184 29.08 35.11 7.03
C PRO A 184 30.41 34.43 7.39
N THR A 185 30.49 33.11 7.27
CA THR A 185 31.77 32.39 7.33
C THR A 185 31.86 31.26 6.31
N PHE A 186 32.71 31.51 5.31
CA PHE A 186 33.69 30.66 4.64
C PHE A 186 33.27 29.28 4.08
N GLN A 187 33.27 29.24 2.75
CA GLN A 187 33.38 28.06 1.88
C GLN A 187 34.80 27.49 1.93
N GLN A 188 34.94 26.18 1.88
CA GLN A 188 36.19 25.48 1.56
C GLN A 188 35.89 24.23 0.68
N PRO A 189 36.85 23.79 -0.15
CA PRO A 189 36.62 23.68 -1.59
C PRO A 189 36.27 22.29 -2.13
N GLN A 190 35.50 22.33 -3.20
CA GLN A 190 35.22 21.29 -4.17
C GLN A 190 36.50 20.89 -4.93
N ALA A 191 36.87 19.60 -4.88
CA ALA A 191 37.85 19.01 -5.77
C ALA A 191 37.14 18.32 -6.94
N SER A 192 37.36 18.83 -8.15
CA SER A 192 36.97 18.23 -9.42
C SER A 192 38.09 17.33 -9.94
N PRO A 193 37.75 16.27 -10.68
CA PRO A 193 38.47 16.02 -11.92
C PRO A 193 37.49 15.94 -13.11
N THR A 194 37.89 16.64 -14.16
CA THR A 194 37.28 16.81 -15.47
C THR A 194 37.54 15.65 -16.43
N GLY A 195 36.55 15.43 -17.32
CA GLY A 195 36.68 14.81 -18.65
C GLY A 195 36.34 13.30 -18.67
N VAL A 196 35.63 12.71 -19.63
CA VAL A 196 35.29 13.05 -21.03
C VAL A 196 34.07 12.18 -21.47
N TYR A 197 33.20 12.68 -22.37
CA TYR A 197 32.06 12.00 -23.04
C TYR A 197 32.49 10.76 -23.88
N PRO A 198 31.61 9.84 -24.37
CA PRO A 198 30.15 9.95 -24.60
C PRO A 198 29.31 8.68 -24.25
N GLN A 199 28.00 8.68 -24.50
CA GLN A 199 27.22 7.60 -25.17
C GLN A 199 25.78 7.44 -24.65
N ASN A 200 24.85 7.33 -25.61
CA ASN A 200 23.44 6.98 -25.47
C ASN A 200 23.20 5.74 -24.60
N GLY A 201 22.30 5.85 -23.62
CA GLY A 201 21.85 4.72 -22.81
C GLY A 201 20.60 5.09 -22.02
N TYR A 202 19.60 4.22 -22.11
CA TYR A 202 18.31 4.30 -21.44
C TYR A 202 18.46 4.54 -19.94
N VAL A 203 17.83 5.60 -19.43
CA VAL A 203 17.68 5.83 -17.99
C VAL A 203 16.66 4.81 -17.44
N GLN A 204 17.16 3.78 -16.76
CA GLN A 204 16.32 2.97 -15.87
C GLN A 204 16.09 3.78 -14.58
N PRO A 205 14.84 3.93 -14.10
CA PRO A 205 14.61 4.44 -12.76
C PRO A 205 15.12 3.39 -11.76
N ASN A 206 16.30 3.66 -11.19
CA ASN A 206 16.85 2.93 -10.06
C ASN A 206 16.03 3.28 -8.82
N ILE A 207 14.99 2.50 -8.52
CA ILE A 207 14.27 2.58 -7.25
C ILE A 207 15.11 1.83 -6.22
N GLN A 208 16.21 2.44 -5.76
CA GLN A 208 16.87 1.94 -4.56
C GLN A 208 15.91 2.22 -3.40
N PRO A 209 15.55 1.20 -2.59
CA PRO A 209 14.92 1.46 -1.31
C PRO A 209 15.82 2.44 -0.57
N GLN A 210 15.27 3.58 -0.18
CA GLN A 210 16.03 4.59 0.55
C GLN A 210 16.50 3.95 1.86
N LEU A 211 17.78 3.56 1.92
CA LEU A 211 18.37 2.93 3.10
C LEU A 211 18.24 3.87 4.29
N ASN A 212 17.49 3.45 5.30
CA ASN A 212 17.43 4.20 6.55
C ASN A 212 18.64 3.87 7.43
N VAL A 213 19.75 4.52 7.12
CA VAL A 213 21.04 4.36 7.81
C VAL A 213 20.92 4.52 9.32
N GLN A 214 20.08 5.45 9.77
CA GLN A 214 19.87 5.72 11.21
C GLN A 214 19.17 4.55 11.91
N GLN A 215 18.19 3.92 11.26
CA GLN A 215 17.53 2.72 11.80
C GLN A 215 18.46 1.52 11.85
N ILE A 216 19.31 1.33 10.83
CA ILE A 216 20.30 0.24 10.80
C ILE A 216 21.30 0.39 11.94
N GLN A 217 21.79 1.60 12.20
CA GLN A 217 22.70 1.87 13.31
C GLN A 217 22.04 1.67 14.68
N ALA A 218 20.78 2.10 14.85
CA ALA A 218 20.04 1.89 16.11
C ALA A 218 19.81 0.41 16.42
N LEU A 219 19.51 -0.41 15.40
CA LEU A 219 19.31 -1.85 15.56
C LEU A 219 20.63 -2.57 15.87
N ALA A 220 21.72 -2.16 15.24
CA ALA A 220 23.06 -2.69 15.55
C ALA A 220 23.49 -2.31 16.98
N ALA A 221 23.24 -1.06 17.42
CA ALA A 221 23.49 -0.61 18.79
C ALA A 221 22.62 -1.35 19.82
N ALA A 222 21.45 -1.85 19.41
CA ALA A 222 20.58 -2.70 20.22
C ALA A 222 21.00 -4.19 20.22
N GLY A 223 22.13 -4.55 19.59
CA GLY A 223 22.70 -5.89 19.59
C GLY A 223 22.21 -6.83 18.49
N ASN A 224 21.49 -6.32 17.47
CA ASN A 224 21.04 -7.15 16.36
C ASN A 224 22.16 -7.36 15.33
N THR A 225 22.30 -8.58 14.83
CA THR A 225 23.31 -8.91 13.80
C THR A 225 22.89 -8.39 12.42
N ALA A 226 23.85 -8.24 11.50
CA ALA A 226 23.59 -7.77 10.15
C ALA A 226 22.56 -8.64 9.39
N GLU A 227 22.55 -9.95 9.64
CA GLU A 227 21.61 -10.91 9.07
C GLU A 227 20.20 -10.73 9.64
N GLN A 228 20.10 -10.44 10.94
CA GLN A 228 18.83 -10.15 11.59
C GLN A 228 18.26 -8.83 11.08
N ILE A 229 19.09 -7.79 10.98
CA ILE A 229 18.69 -6.50 10.42
C ILE A 229 18.26 -6.66 8.95
N ALA A 230 18.93 -7.52 8.17
CA ALA A 230 18.58 -7.80 6.78
C ALA A 230 17.20 -8.45 6.67
N GLY A 231 16.92 -9.44 7.51
CA GLY A 231 15.59 -10.06 7.59
C GLY A 231 14.51 -9.08 8.06
N MET A 232 14.83 -8.21 9.02
CA MET A 232 13.88 -7.24 9.59
C MET A 232 13.54 -6.11 8.63
N LEU A 233 14.52 -5.61 7.87
CA LEU A 233 14.34 -4.48 6.97
C LEU A 233 14.10 -4.90 5.52
N ASN A 234 14.18 -6.19 5.22
CA ASN A 234 14.16 -6.75 3.86
C ASN A 234 15.19 -6.07 2.94
N ILE A 235 16.35 -5.73 3.53
CA ILE A 235 17.50 -5.11 2.86
C ILE A 235 18.58 -6.19 2.70
N PRO A 236 19.25 -6.32 1.54
CA PRO A 236 20.33 -7.27 1.38
C PRO A 236 21.43 -7.09 2.43
N VAL A 237 21.90 -8.19 3.03
CA VAL A 237 22.97 -8.20 4.05
C VAL A 237 24.20 -7.41 3.60
N ALA A 238 24.54 -7.47 2.31
CA ALA A 238 25.64 -6.71 1.73
C ALA A 238 25.48 -5.18 1.88
N GLN A 239 24.25 -4.64 1.81
CA GLN A 239 23.99 -3.21 1.98
C GLN A 239 24.06 -2.78 3.45
N ILE A 240 23.64 -3.66 4.37
CA ILE A 240 23.78 -3.41 5.82
C ILE A 240 25.23 -3.48 6.24
N ALA A 241 26.01 -4.42 5.71
CA ALA A 241 27.44 -4.52 5.96
C ALA A 241 28.19 -3.24 5.53
N GLN A 242 27.82 -2.62 4.41
CA GLN A 242 28.39 -1.33 3.96
C GLN A 242 28.08 -0.18 4.93
N VAL A 243 26.87 -0.14 5.49
CA VAL A 243 26.45 0.86 6.48
C VAL A 243 27.18 0.67 7.81
N LEU A 244 27.31 -0.57 8.26
CA LEU A 244 27.99 -0.89 9.51
C LEU A 244 29.52 -0.79 9.41
N GLN A 245 30.10 -0.96 8.22
CA GLN A 245 31.55 -0.71 8.03
C GLN A 245 31.94 0.76 8.17
N GLN A 246 31.02 1.70 7.95
CA GLN A 246 31.24 3.13 8.25
C GLN A 246 30.98 3.47 9.73
N TYR A 247 30.41 2.53 10.49
CA TYR A 247 30.17 2.65 11.92
C TYR A 247 31.27 1.89 12.67
N VAL A 248 32.31 2.60 13.10
CA VAL A 248 33.30 2.04 14.02
C VAL A 248 32.72 2.20 15.43
N PRO A 249 32.26 1.13 16.11
CA PRO A 249 31.97 1.23 17.53
C PRO A 249 33.29 1.57 18.24
N VAL A 250 33.25 2.57 19.11
CA VAL A 250 34.37 2.83 20.01
C VAL A 250 34.44 1.60 20.93
N GLU A 251 35.38 0.68 20.66
CA GLU A 251 35.76 -0.36 21.59
C GLU A 251 36.25 0.34 22.86
N SER A 252 35.40 0.40 23.88
CA SER A 252 35.84 0.52 25.26
C SER A 252 36.53 -0.79 25.62
N GLY A 253 37.79 -0.88 25.20
CA GLY A 253 38.73 -1.91 25.60
C GLY A 253 39.13 -1.73 27.06
N ASP A 254 39.26 -2.88 27.69
CA ASP A 254 40.23 -3.24 28.73
C ASP A 254 40.15 -2.52 30.08
N ASP A 255 39.54 -3.24 31.03
CA ASP A 255 40.01 -3.30 32.40
C ASP A 255 41.54 -3.54 32.43
N PRO A 256 42.33 -2.74 33.14
CA PRO A 256 43.57 -3.22 33.70
C PRO A 256 43.30 -3.74 35.12
N GLU A 257 43.39 -5.06 35.29
CA GLU A 257 43.87 -5.63 36.54
C GLU A 257 45.24 -5.00 36.87
N PHE A 258 45.36 -4.33 38.02
CA PHE A 258 46.37 -4.51 39.08
C PHE A 258 46.17 -3.45 40.18
#